data_AF-A0A433B2A3-F1
#
_entry.id   AF-A0A433B2A3-F1
#
_cell.length_a   1.000
_cell.length_b   1.000
_cell.length_c   1.000
_cell.angle_alpha   90.00
_cell.angle_beta   90.00
_cell.angle_gamma   90.00
#
_symmetry.space_group_name_H-M   'P 1'
#
loop_
_entity.id
_entity.type
_entity.pdbx_description
1 polymer ?
#
loop_
_entity_poly.entity_id
_entity_poly.type
_entity_poly.pdbx_seq_one_letter_code
_entity_poly.pdbx_strand_id
1 'polypeptide(L)'
;MTRKILKIVDGPDKPALRSALAYPEREQVHFILEGDATDASIARIEEMAEGFTFEINGLLTTGVHKGETFLGIYSVETRSGSIALGIGA
;
A
#
# COMPACT_ATOMS: atom_id res chain seq x y z
N MET A 1 -16.71 10.52 -9.25
CA MET A 1 -15.72 9.49 -9.57
C MET A 1 -15.81 8.39 -8.51
N THR A 2 -16.01 7.14 -8.93
CA THR A 2 -16.19 6.02 -8.02
C THR A 2 -14.83 5.59 -7.49
N ARG A 3 -14.58 5.76 -6.19
CA ARG A 3 -13.35 5.26 -5.56
C ARG A 3 -13.39 3.73 -5.61
N LYS A 4 -12.42 3.12 -6.30
CA LYS A 4 -12.27 1.66 -6.27
C LYS A 4 -11.49 1.30 -5.01
N ILE A 5 -12.11 0.49 -4.15
CA ILE A 5 -11.47 -0.02 -2.93
C ILE A 5 -11.01 -1.44 -3.22
N LEU A 6 -9.72 -1.68 -3.06
CA LEU A 6 -9.07 -2.98 -3.16
C LEU A 6 -8.75 -3.46 -1.75
N LYS A 7 -9.05 -4.71 -1.44
CA LYS A 7 -8.80 -5.29 -0.11
C LYS A 7 -7.46 -6.02 -0.12
N ILE A 8 -6.60 -5.71 0.83
CA ILE A 8 -5.31 -6.41 1.03
C ILE A 8 -5.57 -7.63 1.90
N VAL A 9 -5.20 -8.81 1.41
CA VAL A 9 -5.30 -10.08 2.13
C VAL A 9 -3.97 -10.49 2.77
N ASP A 10 -2.84 -10.08 2.17
CA ASP A 10 -1.50 -10.22 2.73
C ASP A 10 -0.58 -9.12 2.17
N GLY A 11 0.46 -8.75 2.91
CA GLY A 11 1.34 -7.64 2.55
C GLY A 11 2.67 -7.61 3.30
N PRO A 12 3.48 -6.56 3.10
CA PRO A 12 4.81 -6.41 3.69
C PRO A 12 4.79 -6.21 5.21
N ASP A 13 5.84 -6.63 5.90
CA ASP A 13 6.01 -6.29 7.32
C ASP A 13 6.49 -4.84 7.53
N LYS A 14 6.52 -4.40 8.80
CA LYS A 14 6.95 -3.04 9.18
C LYS A 14 8.36 -2.70 8.65
N PRO A 15 9.38 -3.59 8.75
CA PRO A 15 10.69 -3.36 8.13
C PRO A 15 10.64 -3.14 6.61
N ALA A 16 9.92 -3.98 5.86
CA ALA A 16 9.80 -3.84 4.41
C ALA A 16 9.13 -2.52 4.02
N LEU A 17 8.07 -2.11 4.73
CA LEU A 17 7.43 -0.80 4.52
C LEU A 17 8.39 0.37 4.77
N ARG A 18 9.16 0.32 5.88
CA ARG A 18 10.15 1.36 6.20
C ARG A 18 11.29 1.39 5.18
N SER A 19 11.71 0.24 4.66
CA SER A 19 12.72 0.13 3.61
C SER A 19 12.24 0.76 2.30
N ALA A 20 11.01 0.43 1.88
CA ALA A 20 10.39 1.00 0.69
C ALA A 20 10.22 2.53 0.77
N LEU A 21 9.89 3.05 1.96
CA LEU A 21 9.83 4.50 2.18
C LEU A 21 11.22 5.16 2.13
N ALA A 22 12.24 4.50 2.67
CA ALA A 22 13.61 5.03 2.71
C ALA A 22 14.31 4.99 1.35
N TYR A 23 13.97 4.00 0.52
CA TYR A 23 14.61 3.75 -0.78
C TYR A 23 13.58 3.53 -1.91
N PRO A 24 12.71 4.52 -2.22
CA PRO A 24 11.56 4.34 -3.11
C PRO A 24 11.93 4.00 -4.57
N GLU A 25 13.17 4.29 -5.00
CA GLU A 25 13.67 3.94 -6.33
C GLU A 25 14.25 2.51 -6.42
N ARG A 26 14.50 1.87 -5.27
CA ARG A 26 15.14 0.55 -5.19
C ARG A 26 14.21 -0.52 -4.63
N GLU A 27 13.37 -0.15 -3.68
CA GLU A 27 12.54 -1.03 -2.90
C GLU A 27 11.06 -0.78 -3.23
N GLN A 28 10.35 -1.86 -3.56
CA GLN A 28 8.91 -1.85 -3.75
C GLN A 28 8.30 -2.88 -2.81
N VAL A 29 7.06 -2.64 -2.40
CA VAL A 29 6.33 -3.60 -1.57
C VAL A 29 5.31 -4.37 -2.40
N HIS A 30 5.20 -5.65 -2.10
CA HIS A 30 4.23 -6.54 -2.74
C HIS A 30 2.99 -6.66 -1.86
N PHE A 31 1.82 -6.37 -2.44
CA PHE A 31 0.52 -6.56 -1.81
C PHE A 31 -0.25 -7.66 -2.54
N ILE A 32 -0.73 -8.64 -1.77
CA ILE A 32 -1.72 -9.60 -2.23
C ILE A 32 -3.09 -9.00 -1.96
N LEU A 33 -3.86 -8.81 -3.02
CA LEU A 33 -5.21 -8.29 -2.97
C LEU A 33 -6.22 -9.44 -3.11
N GLU A 34 -7.50 -9.15 -2.83
CA GLU A 34 -8.57 -10.11 -3.08
C GLU A 34 -8.71 -10.36 -4.59
N GLY A 35 -8.10 -11.46 -5.07
CA GLY A 35 -8.15 -11.91 -6.47
C GLY A 35 -7.06 -11.36 -7.40
N ASP A 36 -6.09 -10.58 -6.90
CA ASP A 36 -4.97 -10.05 -7.69
C ASP A 36 -3.73 -9.84 -6.80
N ALA A 37 -2.59 -9.52 -7.40
CA ALA A 37 -1.39 -9.09 -6.69
C ALA A 37 -0.75 -7.89 -7.38
N THR A 38 -0.22 -6.96 -6.61
CA THR A 38 0.36 -5.72 -7.12
C THR A 38 1.57 -5.30 -6.32
N ASP A 39 2.57 -4.75 -7.00
CA ASP A 39 3.69 -4.07 -6.38
C ASP A 39 3.40 -2.57 -6.29
N ALA A 40 3.94 -1.95 -5.26
CA ALA A 40 3.74 -0.54 -4.97
C ALA A 40 5.04 0.13 -4.54
N SER A 41 5.28 1.33 -5.06
CA SER A 41 6.26 2.26 -4.50
C SER A 41 5.58 3.09 -3.41
N ILE A 42 6.16 3.15 -2.22
CA ILE A 42 5.61 3.87 -1.09
C ILE A 42 6.18 5.29 -1.06
N ALA A 43 5.29 6.28 -1.09
CA ALA A 43 5.66 7.69 -1.06
C ALA A 43 5.59 8.28 0.35
N ARG A 44 4.64 7.84 1.18
CA ARG A 44 4.52 8.26 2.58
C ARG A 44 3.80 7.20 3.42
N ILE A 45 4.16 7.19 4.70
CA ILE A 45 3.59 6.32 5.74
C ILE A 45 3.32 7.18 6.96
N GLU A 46 2.10 7.13 7.49
CA GLU A 46 1.72 7.71 8.76
C GLU A 46 1.29 6.60 9.73
N GLU A 47 1.89 6.58 10.92
CA GLU A 47 1.52 5.62 11.96
C GLU A 47 0.26 6.13 12.67
N MET A 48 -0.77 5.29 12.74
CA MET A 48 -2.00 5.60 13.48
C MET A 48 -1.78 5.32 14.98
N ALA A 49 -2.69 5.81 15.83
CA ALA A 49 -2.56 5.78 17.30
C ALA A 49 -2.31 4.39 17.92
N GLU A 50 -2.65 3.32 17.19
CA GLU A 50 -2.54 1.92 17.64
C GLU A 50 -1.15 1.30 17.38
N GLY A 51 -0.22 2.00 16.71
CA GLY A 51 1.19 1.58 16.51
C GLY A 51 1.44 0.43 15.52
N PHE A 52 0.38 -0.28 15.13
CA PHE A 52 0.40 -1.38 14.15
C PHE A 52 -0.40 -1.09 12.88
N THR A 53 -1.22 -0.05 12.91
CA THR A 53 -2.01 0.41 11.76
C THR A 53 -1.35 1.65 11.15
N PHE A 54 -1.23 1.66 9.83
CA PHE A 54 -0.55 2.70 9.06
C PHE A 54 -1.45 3.19 7.95
N GLU A 55 -1.51 4.51 7.78
CA GLU A 55 -1.94 5.10 6.54
C GLU A 55 -0.74 5.10 5.58
N ILE A 56 -0.93 4.55 4.39
CA ILE A 56 0.11 4.44 3.36
C ILE A 56 -0.38 5.08 2.07
N ASN A 57 0.50 5.80 1.39
CA ASN A 57 0.20 6.33 0.06
C ASN A 57 1.37 6.11 -0.88
N GLY A 58 1.07 5.99 -2.17
CA GLY A 58 2.07 5.64 -3.16
C GLY A 58 1.53 5.49 -4.56
N LEU A 59 2.31 4.80 -5.38
CA LEU A 59 2.02 4.50 -6.78
C LEU A 59 2.07 2.99 -6.99
N LEU A 60 1.05 2.42 -7.63
CA LEU A 60 1.09 1.02 -8.06
C LEU A 60 2.01 0.86 -9.26
N THR A 61 2.96 -0.07 -9.20
CA THR A 61 4.00 -0.27 -10.22
C THR A 61 3.75 -1.48 -11.10
N THR A 62 2.91 -2.42 -10.66
CA THR A 62 2.50 -3.63 -11.40
C THR A 62 1.00 -3.95 -11.22
N GLY A 63 0.50 -4.99 -11.90
CA GLY A 63 -0.91 -5.40 -11.83
C GLY A 63 -1.86 -4.57 -12.71
N VAL A 64 -3.17 -4.82 -12.57
CA VAL A 64 -4.23 -4.21 -13.40
C VAL A 64 -4.32 -2.69 -13.23
N HIS A 65 -3.90 -2.20 -12.06
CA HIS A 65 -3.99 -0.78 -11.66
C HIS A 65 -2.64 -0.05 -11.71
N LYS A 66 -1.69 -0.58 -12.49
CA LYS A 66 -0.37 0.03 -12.66
C LYS A 66 -0.48 1.49 -13.11
N GLY A 67 0.28 2.36 -12.43
CA GLY A 67 0.33 3.80 -12.70
C GLY A 67 -0.72 4.60 -11.93
N GLU A 68 -1.61 3.97 -11.19
CA GLU A 68 -2.57 4.65 -10.33
C GLU A 68 -1.96 5.00 -8.97
N THR A 69 -2.22 6.22 -8.50
CA THR A 69 -1.94 6.61 -7.12
C THR A 69 -2.97 6.00 -6.18
N PHE A 70 -2.53 5.73 -4.96
CA PHE A 70 -3.39 5.14 -3.96
C PHE A 70 -3.20 5.76 -2.57
N LEU A 71 -4.23 5.60 -1.76
CA LEU A 71 -4.21 5.79 -0.31
C LEU A 71 -4.76 4.51 0.33
N GLY A 72 -4.06 3.96 1.30
CA GLY A 72 -4.47 2.74 1.98
C GLY A 72 -4.37 2.84 3.49
N ILE A 73 -5.16 2.03 4.15
CA ILE A 73 -5.04 1.74 5.58
C ILE A 73 -4.58 0.30 5.69
N TYR A 74 -3.42 0.09 6.32
CA TYR A 74 -2.74 -1.19 6.40
C TYR A 74 -2.34 -1.52 7.83
N SER A 75 -2.68 -2.72 8.30
CA SER A 75 -2.21 -3.24 9.58
C SER A 75 -1.08 -4.24 9.35
N VAL A 76 0.10 -3.98 9.94
CA VAL A 76 1.23 -4.93 9.91
C VAL A 76 1.00 -6.13 10.83
N GLU A 77 0.08 -6.01 11.80
CA GLU A 77 -0.24 -7.10 12.74
C GLU A 77 -0.98 -8.22 12.03
N THR A 78 -1.99 -7.88 11.24
CA THR A 78 -2.79 -8.84 10.46
C THR A 78 -2.32 -8.96 9.02
N ARG A 79 -1.31 -8.18 8.63
CA ARG A 79 -0.80 -8.03 7.26
C ARG A 79 -1.89 -7.73 6.23
N SER A 80 -2.95 -7.06 6.66
CA SER A 80 -4.16 -6.84 5.85
C SER A 80 -4.66 -5.41 5.96
N GLY A 81 -5.60 -5.05 5.10
CA GLY A 81 -6.06 -3.67 5.02
C GLY A 81 -6.85 -3.37 3.75
N SER A 82 -6.82 -2.12 3.32
CA SER A 82 -7.50 -1.67 2.11
C SER A 82 -6.74 -0.55 1.42
N ILE A 83 -6.87 -0.50 0.10
CA ILE A 83 -6.28 0.50 -0.78
C ILE A 83 -7.41 1.15 -1.58
N ALA A 84 -7.50 2.47 -1.53
CA ALA A 84 -8.39 3.27 -2.37
C ALA A 84 -7.59 3.87 -3.53
N LEU A 85 -8.07 3.64 -4.75
CA LEU A 85 -7.49 4.16 -5.99
C LEU A 85 -8.14 5.48 -6.43
N GLY A 86 -7.41 6.23 -7.26
CA GLY A 86 -7.90 7.45 -7.88
C GLY A 86 -7.92 8.65 -6.95
N ILE A 87 -7.07 8.64 -5.91
CA ILE A 87 -6.81 9.82 -5.09
C ILE A 87 -5.75 10.63 -5.84
N GLY A 88 -6.23 11.52 -6.71
CA GLY A 88 -5.38 12.52 -7.35
C GLY A 88 -4.68 13.35 -6.29
N ALA A 89 -3.38 13.58 -6.49
CA ALA A 89 -2.60 14.55 -5.74
C ALA A 89 -3.22 15.96 -5.83
#